data_AF-A0A8I1YC01-F1
#
_entry.id   AF-A0A8I1YC01-F1
#
_cell.length_a   1.000
_cell.length_b   1.000
_cell.length_c   1.000
_cell.angle_alpha   90.00
_cell.angle_beta   90.00
_cell.angle_gamma   90.00
#
_symmetry.space_group_name_H-M   'P 1'
#
loop_
_entity.id
_entity.type
_entity.pdbx_description
1 polymer ?
#
loop_
_entity_poly.entity_id
_entity_poly.type
_entity_poly.pdbx_seq_one_letter_code
_entity_poly.pdbx_strand_id
1 'polypeptide(L)'
;MNKNLTLVELRSRLDRLGAGAVLRISDRDYERLFGINEVAAAKAAQFARKHRCVSVPREDSVYFRKSTPDAYGSAELVQDGPSIST
;
A
#
# COMPACT_ATOMS: atom_id res chain seq x y z
N MET A 1 1.62 -11.15 24.01
CA MET A 1 0.64 -10.05 23.82
C MET A 1 0.26 -9.99 22.34
N ASN A 2 -0.80 -10.70 21.95
CA ASN A 2 -1.34 -10.63 20.58
C ASN A 2 -2.26 -9.40 20.50
N LYS A 3 -1.66 -8.21 20.37
CA LYS A 3 -2.44 -6.99 20.10
C LYS A 3 -2.96 -7.10 18.68
N ASN A 4 -4.22 -7.47 18.54
CA ASN A 4 -4.93 -7.48 17.27
C ASN A 4 -4.76 -6.11 16.62
N LEU A 5 -4.09 -6.05 15.47
CA LEU A 5 -3.89 -4.81 14.74
C LEU A 5 -5.26 -4.34 14.23
N THR A 6 -5.63 -3.09 14.51
CA THR A 6 -6.88 -2.49 14.01
C THR A 6 -6.59 -1.57 12.82
N LEU A 7 -7.61 -1.25 12.02
CA LEU A 7 -7.46 -0.27 10.92
C LEU A 7 -7.04 1.11 11.43
N VAL A 8 -7.49 1.49 12.63
CA VAL A 8 -7.10 2.77 13.27
C VAL A 8 -5.63 2.76 13.65
N GLU A 9 -5.14 1.66 14.24
CA GLU A 9 -3.73 1.51 14.59
C GLU A 9 -2.84 1.47 13.34
N LEU A 10 -3.27 0.74 12.31
CA LEU A 10 -2.58 0.68 11.02
C LEU A 10 -2.49 2.08 10.41
N ARG A 11 -3.59 2.84 10.40
CA ARG A 11 -3.61 4.24 9.95
C ARG A 11 -2.59 5.10 10.69
N SER A 12 -2.62 5.07 12.02
CA SER A 12 -1.70 5.86 12.86
C SER A 12 -0.24 5.51 12.60
N ARG A 13 0.07 4.23 12.31
CA ARG A 13 1.42 3.80 11.95
C ARG A 13 1.82 4.33 10.57
N LEU A 14 0.96 4.24 9.55
CA LEU A 14 1.25 4.74 8.20
C LEU A 14 1.42 6.26 8.15
N ASP A 15 0.70 6.99 9.00
CA ASP A 15 0.79 8.45 9.10
C ASP A 15 2.15 8.88 9.68
N ARG A 16 2.65 8.12 10.66
CA ARG A 16 3.96 8.34 11.31
C ARG A 16 5.15 7.82 10.52
N LEU A 17 4.94 7.08 9.42
CA LEU A 17 6.04 6.60 8.59
C LEU A 17 6.73 7.78 7.90
N GLY A 18 8.06 7.87 8.10
CA GLY A 18 8.92 8.73 7.30
C GLY A 18 8.97 8.29 5.83
N ALA A 19 9.42 9.19 4.95
CA ALA A 19 9.58 8.89 3.53
C ALA A 19 10.48 7.67 3.31
N GLY A 20 10.05 6.73 2.47
CA GLY A 20 10.78 5.48 2.21
C GLY A 20 10.66 4.41 3.31
N ALA A 21 10.09 4.73 4.47
CA ALA A 21 9.93 3.76 5.56
C ALA A 21 8.91 2.67 5.20
N VAL A 22 9.08 1.50 5.79
CA VAL A 22 8.29 0.30 5.52
C VAL A 22 7.65 -0.21 6.81
N LEU A 23 6.35 -0.51 6.73
CA LEU A 23 5.60 -1.19 7.78
C LEU A 23 5.19 -2.57 7.27
N ARG A 24 5.58 -3.61 7.99
CA ARG A 24 5.15 -4.99 7.73
C ARG A 24 3.93 -5.33 8.58
N ILE A 25 2.95 -6.00 7.98
CA ILE A 25 1.87 -6.68 8.71
C ILE A 25 1.84 -8.15 8.32
N SER A 26 1.41 -9.00 9.26
CA SER A 26 1.24 -10.43 8.99
C SER A 26 0.07 -10.65 8.02
N ASP A 27 0.10 -11.76 7.29
CA ASP A 27 -1.05 -12.16 6.46
C ASP A 27 -2.34 -12.26 7.30
N ARG A 28 -2.27 -12.86 8.50
CA ARG A 28 -3.41 -12.94 9.42
C ARG A 28 -4.03 -11.58 9.80
N ASP A 29 -3.19 -10.57 10.05
CA ASP A 29 -3.68 -9.21 10.30
C ASP A 29 -4.27 -8.60 9.02
N TYR A 30 -3.66 -8.86 7.87
CA TYR A 30 -4.16 -8.41 6.57
C TYR A 30 -5.53 -9.02 6.25
N GLU A 31 -5.69 -10.33 6.36
CA GLU A 31 -6.95 -11.05 6.16
C GLU A 31 -8.05 -10.51 7.07
N ARG A 32 -7.73 -10.22 8.34
CA ARG A 32 -8.69 -9.67 9.29
C ARG A 32 -9.10 -8.23 8.95
N LEU A 33 -8.18 -7.43 8.44
CA LEU A 33 -8.42 -6.01 8.17
C LEU A 33 -9.09 -5.77 6.80
N PHE A 34 -8.72 -6.58 5.80
CA PHE A 34 -9.09 -6.37 4.40
C PHE A 34 -9.87 -7.55 3.79
N GLY A 35 -9.69 -8.77 4.32
CA GLY A 35 -10.24 -10.02 3.77
C GLY A 35 -9.24 -10.80 2.90
N ILE A 36 -9.67 -11.95 2.39
CA ILE A 36 -8.87 -12.85 1.52
C ILE A 36 -9.22 -12.75 0.02
N ASN A 37 -10.19 -11.93 -0.34
CA ASN A 37 -10.72 -11.88 -1.71
C ASN A 37 -9.97 -10.85 -2.59
N GLU A 38 -10.18 -10.90 -3.90
CA GLU A 38 -9.63 -9.91 -4.86
C GLU A 38 -9.92 -8.45 -4.49
N VAL A 39 -11.07 -8.22 -3.84
CA VAL A 39 -11.48 -6.91 -3.33
C VAL A 39 -10.60 -6.43 -2.17
N ALA A 40 -10.02 -7.35 -1.39
CA ALA A 40 -9.14 -7.04 -0.27
C ALA A 40 -7.85 -6.36 -0.75
N ALA A 41 -7.24 -6.87 -1.82
CA ALA A 41 -6.06 -6.28 -2.45
C ALA A 41 -6.34 -4.86 -2.95
N ALA A 42 -7.47 -4.66 -3.64
CA ALA A 42 -7.87 -3.33 -4.10
C ALA A 42 -8.15 -2.37 -2.94
N LYS A 43 -8.77 -2.83 -1.85
CA LYS A 43 -9.00 -2.03 -0.63
C LYS A 43 -7.71 -1.66 0.07
N ALA A 44 -6.77 -2.60 0.22
CA ALA A 44 -5.48 -2.36 0.85
C ALA A 44 -4.64 -1.37 0.03
N ALA A 45 -4.64 -1.50 -1.30
CA ALA A 45 -3.97 -0.56 -2.19
C ALA A 45 -4.57 0.85 -2.10
N GLN A 46 -5.90 0.98 -2.12
CA GLN A 46 -6.56 2.28 -1.94
C GLN A 46 -6.27 2.90 -0.57
N PHE A 47 -6.31 2.07 0.48
CA PHE A 47 -5.96 2.49 1.83
C PHE A 47 -4.52 3.00 1.90
N ALA A 48 -3.56 2.27 1.33
CA ALA A 48 -2.16 2.69 1.26
C ALA A 48 -2.02 4.02 0.51
N ARG A 49 -2.64 4.15 -0.67
CA ARG A 49 -2.55 5.35 -1.52
C ARG A 49 -3.05 6.60 -0.81
N LYS A 50 -4.13 6.51 -0.03
CA LYS A 50 -4.65 7.62 0.79
C LYS A 50 -3.60 8.17 1.78
N HIS A 51 -2.65 7.33 2.19
CA HIS A 51 -1.57 7.69 3.11
C HIS A 51 -0.22 7.93 2.41
N ARG A 52 -0.21 8.10 1.08
CA ARG A 52 1.01 8.17 0.25
C ARG A 52 1.90 6.94 0.45
N CYS A 53 1.28 5.77 0.57
CA CYS A 53 1.96 4.49 0.69
C CYS A 53 1.61 3.56 -0.48
N VAL A 54 2.44 2.56 -0.71
CA VAL A 54 2.21 1.44 -1.62
C VAL A 54 2.14 0.15 -0.82
N SER A 55 1.13 -0.68 -1.07
CA SER A 55 1.02 -2.02 -0.50
C SER A 55 1.69 -3.04 -1.42
N VAL A 56 2.60 -3.85 -0.89
CA VAL A 56 3.33 -4.89 -1.63
C VAL A 56 3.11 -6.23 -0.91
N PRO A 57 2.35 -7.16 -1.51
CA PRO A 57 2.22 -8.51 -0.96
C PRO A 57 3.53 -9.31 -1.16
N ARG A 58 3.86 -10.15 -0.18
CA ARG A 58 4.96 -11.12 -0.18
C ARG A 58 4.47 -12.41 0.48
N GLU A 59 5.28 -13.47 0.37
CA GLU A 59 4.96 -14.87 0.74
C GLU A 59 4.11 -15.03 2.02
N ASP A 60 4.47 -14.39 3.13
CA ASP A 60 3.71 -14.48 4.40
C ASP A 60 3.33 -13.12 5.02
N SER A 61 3.42 -12.03 4.25
CA SER A 61 3.17 -10.70 4.80
C SER A 61 2.91 -9.64 3.75
N VAL A 62 2.19 -8.59 4.16
CA VAL A 62 1.96 -7.41 3.33
C VAL A 62 2.77 -6.24 3.87
N TYR A 63 3.49 -5.58 2.98
CA TYR A 63 4.36 -4.45 3.28
C TYR A 63 3.72 -3.17 2.81
N PHE A 64 3.67 -2.16 3.67
CA PHE A 64 3.27 -0.81 3.32
C PHE A 64 4.51 0.07 3.31
N ARG A 65 4.88 0.58 2.14
CA ARG A 65 6.03 1.49 1.99
C ARG A 65 5.53 2.91 1.76
N LYS A 66 6.05 3.88 2.52
CA LYS A 66 5.80 5.31 2.29
C LYS A 66 6.50 5.75 1.00
N SER A 67 5.75 6.30 0.07
CA SER A 67 6.32 6.92 -1.14
C SER A 67 7.24 8.06 -0.75
N THR A 68 8.43 8.08 -1.33
CA THR A 68 9.30 9.26 -1.26
C THR A 68 8.70 10.35 -2.15
N PRO A 69 8.90 11.64 -1.82
CA PRO A 69 8.41 12.75 -2.64
C PRO A 69 8.91 12.66 -4.09
N ASP A 70 10.13 12.19 -4.32
CA ASP A 70 10.66 11.89 -5.67
C ASP A 70 9.87 10.81 -6.42
N ALA A 71 9.33 9.80 -5.73
CA ALA A 71 8.58 8.72 -6.38
C ALA A 71 7.13 9.09 -6.70
N TYR A 72 6.56 10.12 -6.05
CA TYR A 72 5.20 10.58 -6.33
C TYR A 72 5.12 11.38 -7.65
N GLY A 73 6.24 11.92 -8.14
CA GLY A 73 6.33 12.64 -9.41
C GLY A 73 6.53 11.75 -10.66
N SER A 74 6.83 10.46 -10.51
CA SER A 74 7.18 9.60 -11.65
C SER A 74 6.09 8.58 -12.04
N ALA A 75 4.95 8.54 -11.33
CA ALA A 75 3.86 7.60 -11.65
C ALA A 75 2.75 8.23 -12.53
N GLU A 76 2.84 9.52 -12.86
CA GLU A 76 1.92 10.21 -13.76
C GLU A 76 2.64 10.64 -15.04
N LEU A 77 3.18 9.68 -15.82
CA LEU A 77 3.57 9.88 -17.23
C LEU A 77 3.94 8.54 -17.87
N VAL A 78 2.93 7.71 -18.12
CA VAL A 78 2.93 6.87 -19.34
C VAL A 78 1.50 6.82 -19.87
N GLN A 79 1.09 7.92 -20.49
CA GLN A 79 0.12 7.86 -21.58
C GLN A 79 0.95 7.87 -22.86
N ASP A 80 1.37 6.70 -23.33
CA ASP A 80 1.92 6.55 -24.68
C ASP A 80 0.72 6.43 -25.62
N GLY A 81 0.46 7.51 -26.36
CA GLY A 81 -0.64 7.63 -27.32
C GLY A 81 -0.46 6.70 -28.53
N PRO A 82 -1.47 6.59 -29.40
CA PRO A 82 -1.46 5.63 -30.49
C PRO A 82 -0.39 6.00 -31.52
N SER A 83 0.52 5.07 -31.79
CA SER A 83 1.44 5.13 -32.93
C SER A 83 0.64 5.22 -34.23
N ILE A 84 0.57 6.41 -34.81
CA ILE A 84 0.32 6.61 -36.23
C ILE A 84 1.62 7.18 -36.79
N SER A 85 2.22 6.47 -37.74
CA SER A 85 3.19 7.04 -38.66
C SER A 85 2.84 6.61 -40.07
N THR A 86 2.80 7.63 -40.91
CA THR A 86 2.46 7.73 -42.33
C THR A 86 3.30 6.87 -43.25
#